data_AF-A0A375IU74-F1
#
_entry.id   AF-A0A375IU74-F1
#
_cell.length_a   1.000
_cell.length_b   1.000
_cell.length_c   1.000
_cell.angle_alpha   90.00
_cell.angle_beta   90.00
_cell.angle_gamma   90.00
#
_symmetry.space_group_name_H-M   'P 1'
#
loop_
_entity.id
_entity.type
_entity.pdbx_description
1 polymer ?
#
loop_
_entity_poly.entity_id
_entity_poly.type
_entity_poly.pdbx_seq_one_letter_code
_entity_poly.pdbx_strand_id
1 'polypeptide(L)' 'MPVTNAIESINAQLRKIIKTRGHFPSDEAATKLLWLALRNITGKWGSSTHGWKAAMNQFAILYEERFTHPYR' A
#
# COMPACT_ATOMS: atom_id res chain seq x y z
N MET A 1 6.69 -6.07 -19.74
CA MET A 1 5.68 -5.07 -19.33
C MET A 1 6.15 -4.44 -18.04
N PRO A 2 6.37 -3.12 -17.95
CA PRO A 2 6.72 -2.52 -16.69
C PRO A 2 5.50 -2.65 -15.77
N VAL A 3 5.67 -3.35 -14.65
CA VAL A 3 4.75 -3.30 -13.51
C VAL A 3 4.71 -1.85 -13.06
N THR A 4 3.60 -1.15 -13.30
CA THR A 4 3.40 0.20 -12.78
C THR A 4 3.53 0.16 -11.27
N ASN A 5 4.48 0.92 -10.74
CA ASN A 5 4.96 0.86 -9.36
C ASN A 5 3.76 0.99 -8.39
N ALA A 6 3.67 0.13 -7.37
CA ALA A 6 2.57 0.15 -6.40
C ALA A 6 2.34 1.54 -5.79
N ILE A 7 3.42 2.31 -5.59
CA ILE A 7 3.39 3.69 -5.10
C ILE A 7 2.71 4.63 -6.10
N GLU A 8 3.01 4.51 -7.40
CA GLU A 8 2.39 5.30 -8.45
C GLU A 8 0.89 5.02 -8.56
N SER A 9 0.49 3.74 -8.42
CA SER A 9 -0.92 3.34 -8.42
C SER A 9 -1.70 3.99 -7.26
N ILE A 10 -1.11 4.05 -6.07
CA ILE A 10 -1.71 4.75 -4.92
C ILE A 10 -1.81 6.25 -5.20
N ASN A 11 -0.72 6.86 -5.66
CA ASN A 11 -0.68 8.31 -5.94
C ASN A 11 -1.70 8.71 -7.01
N ALA A 12 -1.88 7.91 -8.05
CA ALA A 12 -2.87 8.16 -9.10
C ALA A 12 -4.31 8.10 -8.54
N GLN A 13 -4.61 7.12 -7.69
CA GLN A 13 -5.92 6.99 -7.06
C GLN A 13 -6.22 8.12 -6.07
N LEU A 14 -5.23 8.51 -5.25
CA LEU A 14 -5.35 9.67 -4.36
C LEU A 14 -5.61 10.95 -5.15
N ARG A 15 -4.83 11.20 -6.22
CA ARG A 15 -5.02 12.36 -7.10
C ARG A 15 -6.42 12.43 -7.69
N LYS A 16 -6.98 11.29 -8.09
CA LYS A 16 -8.35 11.20 -8.62
C LYS A 16 -9.40 11.61 -7.58
N ILE A 17 -9.20 11.25 -6.30
CA ILE A 17 -10.14 11.55 -5.22
C ILE A 17 -10.08 13.03 -4.82
N ILE A 18 -8.88 13.62 -4.78
CA ILE A 18 -8.71 15.02 -4.40
C ILE A 18 -9.06 16.00 -5.52
N LYS A 19 -8.90 15.64 -6.80
CA LYS A 19 -9.11 16.60 -7.92
C LYS A 19 -10.53 17.17 -7.99
N THR A 20 -11.52 16.45 -7.44
CA THR A 20 -12.93 16.84 -7.47
C THR A 20 -13.37 17.53 -6.17
N ARG A 21 -12.46 17.70 -5.20
CA ARG A 21 -12.73 18.41 -3.94
C ARG A 21 -12.18 19.83 -4.05
N GLY A 22 -13.02 20.80 -3.68
CA GLY A 22 -12.64 22.21 -3.58
C GLY A 22 -11.82 22.50 -2.32
N HIS A 23 -11.89 23.73 -1.81
CA HIS A 23 -11.20 24.11 -0.59
C HIS A 23 -11.67 23.28 0.62
N PHE A 24 -10.73 22.84 1.45
CA PHE A 24 -11.03 22.14 2.70
C PHE A 24 -11.27 23.15 3.82
N PRO A 25 -12.30 22.96 4.66
CA PRO A 25 -12.61 23.88 5.75
C PRO A 25 -11.60 23.82 6.91
N SER A 26 -10.80 22.75 6.99
CA SER A 26 -9.70 22.59 7.94
C SER A 26 -8.74 21.50 7.47
N ASP A 27 -7.54 21.48 8.04
CA ASP A 27 -6.55 20.41 7.82
C ASP A 27 -7.11 19.04 8.26
N GLU A 28 -7.86 19.01 9.36
CA GLU A 28 -8.49 17.78 9.85
C GLU A 28 -9.48 17.19 8.85
N ALA A 29 -10.27 18.03 8.17
CA ALA A 29 -11.17 17.59 7.11
C ALA A 29 -10.40 17.00 5.92
N ALA A 30 -9.26 17.58 5.56
CA ALA A 30 -8.38 17.05 4.51
C ALA A 30 -7.76 15.71 4.92
N THR A 31 -7.23 15.61 6.14
CA THR A 31 -6.65 14.37 6.69
C THR A 31 -7.68 13.24 6.74
N LYS A 32 -8.91 13.52 7.17
CA LYS A 32 -9.99 12.52 7.23
C LYS A 32 -10.34 12.00 5.83
N LEU A 33 -10.38 12.88 4.83
CA LEU A 33 -10.61 12.47 3.45
C LEU A 33 -9.49 11.55 2.93
N LEU A 34 -8.24 11.92 3.16
CA LEU A 34 -7.08 11.11 2.78
C LEU A 34 -7.11 9.74 3.45
N TRP A 35 -7.45 9.69 4.73
CA TRP A 35 -7.61 8.43 5.46
C TRP A 35 -8.72 7.54 4.86
N LEU A 36 -9.89 8.11 4.58
CA LEU A 36 -10.99 7.37 3.94
C LEU A 36 -10.62 6.87 2.54
N ALA A 37 -9.89 7.69 1.77
CA ALA A 37 -9.39 7.32 0.46
C ALA A 37 -8.45 6.12 0.54
N LEU A 38 -7.44 6.18 1.42
CA LEU A 38 -6.49 5.10 1.63
C LEU A 38 -7.18 3.82 2.10
N ARG A 39 -8.09 3.91 3.07
CA ARG A 39 -8.89 2.77 3.55
C ARG A 39 -9.67 2.08 2.43
N ASN A 40 -10.25 2.85 1.51
CA ASN A 40 -10.99 2.30 0.38
C ASN A 40 -10.07 1.66 -0.67
N ILE A 41 -8.86 2.19 -0.86
CA ILE A 41 -7.85 1.62 -1.76
C ILE A 41 -7.35 0.29 -1.19
N THR A 42 -6.96 0.27 0.09
CA THR A 42 -6.40 -0.92 0.75
C THR A 42 -7.45 -2.01 0.95
N GLY A 43 -8.72 -1.67 1.14
CA GLY A 43 -9.82 -2.63 1.20
C GLY A 43 -9.99 -3.48 -0.08
N LYS A 44 -9.43 -3.04 -1.22
CA LYS A 44 -9.44 -3.79 -2.48
C LYS A 44 -8.19 -4.64 -2.70
N TRP A 45 -7.18 -4.52 -1.84
CA TRP A 45 -5.94 -5.30 -1.95
C TRP A 45 -6.13 -6.69 -1.34
N GLY A 46 -6.82 -7.56 -2.08
CA GLY A 46 -7.12 -8.94 -1.67
C GLY A 46 -6.38 -10.02 -2.48
N SER A 47 -5.48 -9.66 -3.39
CA SER A 47 -4.74 -10.60 -4.20
C SER A 47 -3.33 -10.78 -3.62
N SER A 48 -2.99 -11.99 -3.19
CA SER A 48 -1.62 -12.38 -2.90
C SER A 48 -0.75 -12.12 -4.12
N THR A 49 0.28 -11.28 -3.96
CA THR A 49 1.21 -10.90 -5.02
C THR A 49 1.70 -12.14 -5.76
N HIS A 50 1.55 -12.16 -7.08
CA HIS A 50 2.00 -13.28 -7.90
C HIS A 50 3.49 -13.57 -7.64
N GLY A 51 3.83 -14.82 -7.33
CA GLY A 51 5.21 -15.21 -7.01
C GLY A 51 5.63 -14.97 -5.54
N TRP A 52 4.73 -14.51 -4.66
CA TRP A 52 5.07 -14.28 -3.24
C TRP A 52 5.68 -15.50 -2.56
N LYS A 53 5.18 -16.71 -2.83
CA LYS A 53 5.75 -17.94 -2.28
C LYS A 53 7.20 -18.17 -2.68
N ALA A 54 7.55 -17.89 -3.94
CA ALA A 54 8.92 -18.04 -4.43
C ALA A 54 9.85 -16.98 -3.82
N ALA A 55 9.38 -15.73 -3.73
CA ALA A 55 10.11 -14.67 -3.03
C ALA A 55 10.31 -14.99 -1.54
N MET A 56 9.29 -15.55 -0.87
CA MET A 56 9.40 -15.94 0.52
C MET A 56 10.47 -16.98 0.77
N ASN A 57 10.62 -17.97 -0.12
CA ASN A 57 11.68 -18.95 -0.01
C ASN A 57 13.08 -18.30 -0.08
N GLN A 58 13.25 -17.27 -0.91
CA GLN A 58 14.51 -16.52 -0.98
C GLN A 58 14.75 -15.72 0.30
N PHE A 59 13.72 -15.10 0.87
CA PHE A 59 13.85 -14.40 2.16
C PHE A 59 14.17 -15.34 3.31
N ALA A 60 13.61 -16.55 3.32
CA ALA A 60 13.90 -17.56 4.34
C ALA A 60 15.38 -18.00 4.33
N ILE A 61 16.02 -18.05 3.15
CA ILE A 61 17.45 -18.37 3.02
C ILE A 61 18.32 -17.18 3.48
N LEU A 62 18.00 -15.97 3.00
CA LEU A 62 18.84 -14.79 3.25
C LEU A 62 18.71 -14.25 4.69
N TYR A 63 17.56 -14.45 5.32
CA TYR A 63 17.21 -13.89 6.63
C TYR A 63 16.70 -14.97 7.59
N GLU A 64 17.28 -16.16 7.56
CA GLU A 64 16.86 -17.33 8.35
C GLU A 64 16.56 -17.00 9.82
N GLU A 65 17.44 -16.24 10.47
CA GLU A 65 17.31 -15.84 11.87
C GLU A 65 16.00 -15.10 12.18
N ARG A 66 15.42 -14.38 11.21
CA ARG A 66 14.14 -13.68 11.36
C ARG A 66 12.92 -14.60 11.30
N PHE A 67 13.09 -15.83 10.81
CA PHE A 67 12.03 -16.85 10.76
C PHE A 67 12.13 -17.83 11.93
N THR A 68 13.34 -18.15 12.38
CA THR A 68 13.58 -19.15 13.43
C THR A 68 13.68 -18.52 14.83
N HIS A 69 14.14 -17.26 14.94
CA HIS A 69 14.32 -16.56 16.22
C HIS A 69 13.70 -15.15 16.18
N PRO A 70 12.36 -15.04 16.20
CA PRO A 70 11.65 -13.77 15.94
C PRO A 70 11.84 -12.68 17.00
N TYR A 71 12.48 -12.96 18.14
CA TYR A 71 12.61 -12.03 19.28
C TYR A 71 14.06 -11.61 19.61
N ARG A 72 14.99 -11.70 18.66
CA ARG A 72 16.35 -11.18 18.77
C ARG A 72 16.58 -9.88 17.99
#